data_AF-A0A8B8MPD2-F1
#
_entry.id   AF-A0A8B8MPD2-F1
#
_cell.length_a   1.000
_cell.length_b   1.000
_cell.length_c   1.000
_cell.angle_alpha   90.00
_cell.angle_beta   90.00
_cell.angle_gamma   90.00
#
_symmetry.space_group_name_H-M   'P 1'
#
loop_
_entity.id
_entity.type
_entity.pdbx_description
1 polymer ?
#
loop_
_entity_poly.entity_id
_entity_poly.type
_entity_poly.pdbx_seq_one_letter_code
_entity_poly.pdbx_strand_id
1 'polypeptide(L)'
;MQGFSGGGDGATAELAHLQSTMSAIEAACTSIQMHLNPAAAEATILSLSRSPQPYKACQFILENSQVANARFQAAGAIRDAAIREWAFLTAEDRRSLVSFCLGFAMQHAGSPEGYVLAKVSSVAAQLLKRGWHDFSTAEKETFFHQIKQASLGIHGVHVQFIGINFLESLVSEFSPSTSSAMGLPREFHEQCRRSLELDYLKVFYCWTRDAALSVANKITESDSAVDEVKVCTAALRLILQILNWEFQCNSNGKKGVNVFSSGIRQDAGLSNRSECILVQISLPPY
;
A
#
# COMPACT_ATOMS: atom_id res chain seq x y z
N MET A 1 -37.35 38.01 -10.03
CA MET A 1 -36.72 36.86 -10.72
C MET A 1 -35.45 37.34 -11.39
N GLN A 2 -34.29 37.04 -10.80
CA GLN A 2 -33.01 37.10 -11.51
C GLN A 2 -32.19 35.93 -10.95
N GLY A 3 -31.98 34.95 -11.82
CA GLY A 3 -31.35 33.68 -11.49
C GLY A 3 -29.83 33.82 -11.40
N PHE A 4 -29.27 33.17 -10.39
CA PHE A 4 -27.86 32.81 -10.34
C PHE A 4 -27.55 31.84 -11.49
N SER A 5 -26.66 32.23 -12.39
CA SER A 5 -26.05 31.36 -13.39
C SER A 5 -24.57 31.69 -13.45
N GLY A 6 -23.78 31.04 -12.60
CA GLY A 6 -22.32 31.24 -12.55
C GLY A 6 -21.52 30.00 -12.13
N GLY A 7 -22.17 28.85 -11.89
CA GLY A 7 -21.50 27.63 -11.43
C GLY A 7 -21.18 26.59 -12.51
N GLY A 8 -21.74 26.72 -13.72
CA GLY A 8 -21.66 25.67 -14.76
C GLY A 8 -20.37 25.65 -15.59
N ASP A 9 -19.80 26.82 -15.89
CA ASP A 9 -18.67 26.92 -16.84
C ASP A 9 -17.32 26.50 -16.21
N GLY A 10 -17.16 26.68 -14.90
CA GLY A 10 -15.94 26.26 -14.19
C GLY A 10 -15.84 24.73 -14.01
N ALA A 11 -16.95 24.07 -13.70
CA ALA A 11 -16.99 22.63 -13.50
C ALA A 11 -16.78 21.86 -14.81
N THR A 12 -17.30 22.38 -15.93
CA THR A 12 -17.11 21.78 -17.26
C THR A 12 -15.67 21.93 -17.74
N ALA A 13 -15.03 23.09 -17.50
CA ALA A 13 -13.61 23.28 -17.80
C ALA A 13 -12.70 22.39 -16.94
N GLU A 14 -12.99 22.25 -15.64
CA GLU A 14 -12.25 21.35 -14.73
C GLU A 14 -12.35 19.89 -15.20
N LEU A 15 -13.57 19.43 -15.54
CA LEU A 15 -13.78 18.08 -16.06
C LEU A 15 -13.03 17.83 -17.37
N ALA A 16 -13.05 18.78 -18.31
CA ALA A 16 -12.31 18.68 -19.55
C ALA A 16 -10.80 18.57 -19.31
N HIS A 17 -10.26 19.32 -18.33
CA HIS A 17 -8.86 19.23 -17.94
C HIS A 17 -8.51 17.85 -17.33
N LEU A 18 -9.36 17.32 -16.45
CA LEU A 18 -9.19 15.97 -15.87
C LEU A 18 -9.19 14.89 -16.96
N GLN A 19 -10.13 14.96 -17.90
CA GLN A 19 -10.22 14.02 -19.03
C GLN A 19 -9.01 14.10 -19.96
N SER A 20 -8.53 15.32 -20.25
CA SER A 20 -7.31 15.53 -21.04
C SER A 20 -6.08 14.93 -20.37
N THR A 21 -5.93 15.17 -19.05
CA THR A 21 -4.83 14.62 -18.26
C THR A 21 -4.86 13.09 -18.25
N MET A 22 -6.04 12.49 -18.03
CA MET A 22 -6.21 11.03 -18.08
C MET A 22 -5.81 10.48 -19.45
N SER A 23 -6.32 11.07 -20.54
CA SER A 23 -6.03 10.62 -21.90
C SER A 23 -4.54 10.68 -22.23
N ALA A 24 -3.85 11.74 -21.78
CA ALA A 24 -2.40 11.88 -21.98
C ALA A 24 -1.61 10.78 -21.24
N ILE A 25 -2.02 10.42 -20.02
CA ILE A 25 -1.36 9.38 -19.22
C ILE A 25 -1.66 7.99 -19.77
N GLU A 26 -2.88 7.73 -20.25
CA GLU A 26 -3.23 6.48 -20.95
C GLU A 26 -2.41 6.30 -22.23
N ALA A 27 -2.29 7.35 -23.04
CA ALA A 27 -1.47 7.35 -24.24
C ALA A 27 0.02 7.14 -23.92
N ALA A 28 0.54 7.77 -22.87
CA ALA A 28 1.92 7.56 -22.42
C ALA A 28 2.16 6.11 -21.98
N CYS A 29 1.26 5.53 -21.17
CA CYS A 29 1.37 4.14 -20.73
C CYS A 29 1.35 3.17 -21.92
N THR A 30 0.49 3.43 -22.91
CA THR A 30 0.40 2.62 -24.14
C THR A 30 1.67 2.74 -24.97
N SER A 31 2.24 3.94 -25.09
CA SER A 31 3.50 4.19 -25.81
C SER A 31 4.69 3.43 -25.19
N ILE A 32 4.76 3.35 -23.85
CA ILE A 32 5.78 2.55 -23.15
C ILE A 32 5.59 1.06 -23.46
N GLN A 33 4.36 0.56 -23.37
CA GLN A 33 4.06 -0.85 -23.64
C GLN A 33 4.36 -1.26 -25.09
N MET A 34 4.15 -0.34 -26.05
CA MET A 34 4.43 -0.56 -27.46
C MET A 34 5.87 -0.19 -27.87
N HIS A 35 6.71 0.27 -26.93
CA HIS A 35 8.07 0.76 -27.18
C HIS A 35 8.18 1.81 -28.30
N LEU A 36 7.16 2.65 -28.48
CA LEU A 36 7.13 3.63 -29.57
C LEU A 36 8.01 4.84 -29.28
N ASN A 37 7.80 5.50 -28.14
CA ASN A 37 8.61 6.60 -27.67
C ASN A 37 8.65 6.61 -26.13
N PRO A 38 9.45 5.71 -25.52
CA PRO A 38 9.48 5.53 -24.07
C PRO A 38 9.93 6.80 -23.33
N ALA A 39 10.93 7.51 -23.85
CA ALA A 39 11.46 8.72 -23.20
C ALA A 39 10.41 9.84 -23.09
N ALA A 40 9.65 10.10 -24.17
CA ALA A 40 8.59 11.10 -24.14
C ALA A 40 7.45 10.69 -23.20
N ALA A 41 7.06 9.41 -23.23
CA ALA A 41 6.01 8.89 -22.37
C ALA A 41 6.39 8.91 -20.88
N GLU A 42 7.63 8.56 -20.54
CA GLU A 42 8.16 8.69 -19.18
C GLU A 42 8.15 10.14 -18.72
N ALA A 43 8.53 11.09 -19.58
CA ALA A 43 8.44 12.50 -19.26
C ALA A 43 7.00 12.96 -18.98
N THR A 44 6.01 12.47 -19.74
CA THR A 44 4.59 12.74 -19.48
C THR A 44 4.14 12.17 -18.13
N ILE A 45 4.46 10.92 -17.82
CA ILE A 45 4.10 10.30 -16.54
C ILE A 45 4.78 11.04 -15.37
N LEU A 46 6.05 11.39 -15.54
CA LEU A 46 6.81 12.15 -14.54
C LEU A 46 6.27 13.58 -14.35
N SER A 47 5.69 14.17 -15.39
CA SER A 47 5.07 15.49 -15.28
C SER A 47 3.85 15.48 -14.33
N LEU A 48 3.07 14.40 -14.34
CA LEU A 48 1.95 14.22 -13.41
C LEU A 48 2.43 14.21 -11.96
N SER A 49 3.46 13.42 -11.63
CA SER A 49 3.97 13.33 -10.25
C SER A 49 4.64 14.62 -9.76
N ARG A 50 5.18 15.42 -10.68
CA ARG A 50 5.83 16.72 -10.38
C ARG A 50 4.88 17.90 -10.38
N SER A 51 3.69 17.78 -10.97
CA SER A 51 2.70 18.84 -10.96
C SER A 51 2.26 19.17 -9.52
N PRO A 52 1.93 20.45 -9.22
CA PRO A 52 1.44 20.84 -7.91
C PRO A 52 0.03 20.27 -7.69
N GLN A 53 -0.20 19.67 -6.53
CA GLN A 53 -1.51 19.13 -6.12
C GLN A 53 -2.20 18.24 -7.18
N PRO A 54 -1.57 17.15 -7.66
CA PRO A 54 -2.15 16.28 -8.69
C PRO A 54 -3.32 15.41 -8.19
N TYR A 55 -3.68 15.50 -6.91
CA TYR A 55 -4.55 14.55 -6.23
C TYR A 55 -5.89 14.35 -6.93
N LYS A 56 -6.59 15.43 -7.31
CA LYS A 56 -7.86 15.32 -8.04
C LYS A 56 -7.72 14.61 -9.38
N ALA A 57 -6.67 14.92 -10.14
CA ALA A 57 -6.39 14.26 -11.43
C ALA A 57 -6.07 12.78 -11.23
N CYS A 58 -5.25 12.44 -10.23
CA CYS A 58 -4.92 11.05 -9.94
C CYS A 58 -6.12 10.23 -9.44
N GLN A 59 -6.97 10.82 -8.58
CA GLN A 59 -8.22 10.20 -8.13
C GLN A 59 -9.15 9.94 -9.32
N PHE A 60 -9.31 10.94 -10.20
CA PHE A 60 -10.09 10.80 -11.42
C PHE A 60 -9.55 9.69 -12.34
N ILE A 61 -8.23 9.60 -12.54
CA ILE A 61 -7.60 8.52 -13.33
C ILE A 61 -7.88 7.16 -12.70
N LEU A 62 -7.72 7.03 -11.37
CA LEU A 62 -7.97 5.77 -10.67
C LEU A 62 -9.40 5.27 -10.85
N GLU A 63 -10.38 6.17 -10.79
CA GLU A 63 -11.81 5.85 -10.89
C GLU A 63 -12.29 5.62 -12.34
N ASN A 64 -11.72 6.33 -13.32
CA ASN A 64 -12.32 6.41 -14.67
C ASN A 64 -11.50 5.76 -15.77
N SER A 65 -10.17 5.71 -15.64
CA SER A 65 -9.29 5.19 -16.69
C SER A 65 -9.56 3.71 -16.94
N GLN A 66 -9.52 3.26 -18.20
CA GLN A 66 -9.62 1.82 -18.53
C GLN A 66 -8.24 1.16 -18.66
N VAL A 67 -7.16 1.92 -18.48
CA VAL A 67 -5.78 1.44 -18.59
C VAL A 67 -5.21 1.20 -17.21
N ALA A 68 -5.00 -0.07 -16.85
CA ALA A 68 -4.48 -0.49 -15.54
C ALA A 68 -3.13 0.18 -15.20
N ASN A 69 -2.25 0.35 -16.20
CA ASN A 69 -0.99 1.06 -16.02
C ASN A 69 -1.17 2.55 -15.71
N ALA A 70 -2.16 3.23 -16.28
CA ALA A 70 -2.44 4.62 -15.94
C ALA A 70 -2.91 4.75 -14.49
N ARG A 71 -3.80 3.85 -14.03
CA ARG A 71 -4.21 3.74 -12.62
C ARG A 71 -3.00 3.51 -11.70
N PHE A 72 -2.11 2.60 -12.06
CA PHE A 72 -0.87 2.33 -11.30
C PHE A 72 0.03 3.56 -11.18
N GLN A 73 0.24 4.29 -12.30
CA GLN A 73 1.04 5.52 -12.30
C GLN A 73 0.38 6.63 -11.48
N ALA A 74 -0.94 6.80 -11.56
CA ALA A 74 -1.69 7.77 -10.76
C ALA A 74 -1.54 7.50 -9.25
N ALA A 75 -1.62 6.24 -8.82
CA ALA A 75 -1.37 5.87 -7.42
C ALA A 75 0.07 6.23 -6.98
N GLY A 76 1.06 5.99 -7.84
CA GLY A 76 2.44 6.42 -7.61
C GLY A 76 2.59 7.94 -7.51
N ALA A 77 1.92 8.68 -8.38
CA ALA A 77 1.94 10.15 -8.38
C ALA A 77 1.29 10.74 -7.11
N ILE A 78 0.23 10.13 -6.57
CA ILE A 78 -0.35 10.51 -5.27
C ILE A 78 0.72 10.43 -4.17
N ARG A 79 1.44 9.30 -4.08
CA ARG A 79 2.51 9.13 -3.10
C ARG A 79 3.59 10.19 -3.27
N ASP A 80 4.11 10.37 -4.48
CA ASP A 80 5.25 11.26 -4.73
C ASP A 80 4.90 12.72 -4.43
N ALA A 81 3.70 13.15 -4.80
CA ALA A 81 3.20 14.48 -4.48
C ALA A 81 2.95 14.64 -2.97
N ALA A 82 2.31 13.65 -2.33
CA ALA A 82 2.02 13.72 -0.91
C ALA A 82 3.29 13.76 -0.04
N ILE A 83 4.33 12.99 -0.38
CA ILE A 83 5.61 13.04 0.35
C ILE A 83 6.25 14.42 0.23
N ARG A 84 6.25 15.00 -0.98
CA ARG A 84 6.83 16.31 -1.26
C ARG A 84 6.06 17.45 -0.60
N GLU A 85 4.74 17.40 -0.64
CA GLU A 85 3.86 18.53 -0.28
C GLU A 85 3.19 18.36 1.08
N TRP A 86 3.51 17.30 1.84
CA TRP A 86 2.82 16.91 3.07
C TRP A 86 2.58 18.08 4.04
N ALA A 87 3.61 18.89 4.27
CA ALA A 87 3.57 20.03 5.19
C ALA A 87 2.56 21.10 4.77
N PHE A 88 2.23 21.21 3.48
CA PHE A 88 1.27 22.16 2.92
C PHE A 88 -0.15 21.61 2.83
N LEU A 89 -0.34 20.29 3.00
CA LEU A 89 -1.66 19.68 3.04
C LEU A 89 -2.35 19.98 4.37
N THR A 90 -3.66 20.23 4.31
CA THR A 90 -4.49 20.35 5.52
C THR A 90 -4.63 18.99 6.21
N ALA A 91 -5.01 18.99 7.49
CA ALA A 91 -5.31 17.74 8.20
C ALA A 91 -6.41 16.93 7.52
N GLU A 92 -7.40 17.61 6.94
CA GLU A 92 -8.49 16.96 6.19
C GLU A 92 -7.96 16.32 4.90
N ASP A 93 -7.13 17.03 4.13
CA ASP A 93 -6.55 16.49 2.88
C ASP A 93 -5.68 15.26 3.15
N ARG A 94 -4.88 15.29 4.22
CA ARG A 94 -4.06 14.14 4.63
C ARG A 94 -4.93 12.93 4.96
N ARG A 95 -6.03 13.14 5.69
CA ARG A 95 -6.96 12.08 6.06
C ARG A 95 -7.71 11.55 4.84
N SER A 96 -8.21 12.43 3.99
CA SER A 96 -8.99 12.08 2.81
C SER A 96 -8.16 11.29 1.79
N LEU A 97 -6.87 11.59 1.65
CA LEU A 97 -5.96 10.82 0.78
C LEU A 97 -5.78 9.36 1.26
N VAL A 98 -5.60 9.15 2.58
CA VAL A 98 -5.51 7.81 3.16
C VAL A 98 -6.83 7.06 2.97
N SER A 99 -7.96 7.70 3.35
CA SER A 99 -9.30 7.13 3.21
C SER A 99 -9.64 6.77 1.77
N PHE A 100 -9.29 7.64 0.82
CA PHE A 100 -9.52 7.40 -0.60
C PHE A 100 -8.78 6.16 -1.09
N CYS A 101 -7.49 6.04 -0.79
CA CYS A 101 -6.70 4.90 -1.25
C CYS A 101 -7.18 3.58 -0.59
N LEU A 102 -7.51 3.61 0.70
CA LEU A 102 -8.10 2.45 1.40
C LEU A 102 -9.45 2.05 0.78
N GLY A 103 -10.35 3.02 0.62
CA GLY A 103 -11.68 2.81 0.06
C GLY A 103 -11.62 2.28 -1.37
N PHE A 104 -10.76 2.86 -2.21
CA PHE A 104 -10.57 2.43 -3.60
C PHE A 104 -10.15 0.97 -3.67
N ALA A 105 -9.14 0.56 -2.91
CA ALA A 105 -8.63 -0.81 -2.92
C ALA A 105 -9.71 -1.82 -2.46
N MET A 106 -10.51 -1.46 -1.45
CA MET A 106 -11.59 -2.32 -0.95
C MET A 106 -12.77 -2.40 -1.92
N GLN A 107 -13.19 -1.27 -2.50
CA GLN A 107 -14.29 -1.19 -3.46
C GLN A 107 -14.00 -2.02 -4.73
N HIS A 108 -12.73 -2.09 -5.13
CA HIS A 108 -12.29 -2.81 -6.32
C HIS A 108 -11.64 -4.15 -5.99
N ALA A 109 -11.85 -4.73 -4.80
CA ALA A 109 -11.13 -5.93 -4.37
C ALA A 109 -11.26 -7.14 -5.31
N GLY A 110 -12.36 -7.25 -6.06
CA GLY A 110 -12.60 -8.32 -7.04
C GLY A 110 -12.01 -8.06 -8.44
N SER A 111 -11.31 -6.95 -8.65
CA SER A 111 -10.72 -6.63 -9.96
C SER A 111 -9.56 -7.58 -10.31
N PRO A 112 -9.41 -7.95 -11.59
CA PRO A 112 -8.29 -8.79 -12.04
C PRO A 112 -6.93 -8.05 -12.00
N GLU A 113 -6.93 -6.73 -11.90
CA GLU A 113 -5.74 -5.88 -11.84
C GLU A 113 -5.10 -5.84 -10.43
N GLY A 114 -4.83 -7.01 -9.84
CA GLY A 114 -4.34 -7.13 -8.45
C GLY A 114 -3.07 -6.32 -8.14
N TYR A 115 -2.20 -6.09 -9.14
CA TYR A 115 -1.00 -5.27 -8.97
C TYR A 115 -1.31 -3.77 -8.77
N VAL A 116 -2.41 -3.27 -9.33
CA VAL A 116 -2.88 -1.89 -9.10
C VAL A 116 -3.39 -1.77 -7.67
N LEU A 117 -4.19 -2.74 -7.21
CA LEU A 117 -4.69 -2.75 -5.84
C LEU A 117 -3.54 -2.84 -4.83
N ALA A 118 -2.56 -3.71 -5.07
CA ALA A 118 -1.36 -3.81 -4.24
C ALA A 118 -0.58 -2.48 -4.20
N LYS A 119 -0.47 -1.78 -5.35
CA LYS A 119 0.16 -0.45 -5.41
C LYS A 119 -0.62 0.57 -4.58
N VAL A 120 -1.94 0.64 -4.72
CA VAL A 120 -2.80 1.57 -3.98
C VAL A 120 -2.75 1.28 -2.48
N SER A 121 -2.78 0.01 -2.07
CA SER A 121 -2.62 -0.38 -0.66
C SER A 121 -1.26 0.03 -0.09
N SER A 122 -0.18 -0.15 -0.86
CA SER A 122 1.15 0.31 -0.48
C SER A 122 1.23 1.84 -0.34
N VAL A 123 0.60 2.58 -1.25
CA VAL A 123 0.50 4.05 -1.18
C VAL A 123 -0.26 4.47 0.08
N ALA A 124 -1.41 3.86 0.37
CA ALA A 124 -2.16 4.13 1.60
C ALA A 124 -1.34 3.86 2.87
N ALA A 125 -0.58 2.75 2.91
CA ALA A 125 0.34 2.46 4.03
C ALA A 125 1.44 3.52 4.18
N GLN A 126 1.99 4.00 3.07
CA GLN A 126 2.98 5.06 3.04
C GLN A 126 2.43 6.39 3.53
N LEU A 127 1.23 6.78 3.10
CA LEU A 127 0.55 7.98 3.57
C LEU A 127 0.21 7.89 5.06
N LEU A 128 -0.23 6.71 5.52
CA LEU A 128 -0.54 6.48 6.94
C LEU A 128 0.72 6.62 7.82
N LYS A 129 1.85 6.04 7.41
CA LYS A 129 3.14 6.24 8.09
C LYS A 129 3.61 7.69 7.99
N ARG A 130 3.49 8.33 6.83
CA ARG A 130 3.91 9.72 6.62
C ARG A 130 3.21 10.69 7.56
N GLY A 131 1.93 10.44 7.84
CA GLY A 131 1.11 11.16 8.79
C GLY A 131 1.06 10.58 10.20
N TRP A 132 1.89 9.59 10.54
CA TRP A 132 1.74 8.82 11.78
C TRP A 132 1.65 9.69 13.03
N HIS A 133 2.43 10.75 13.11
CA HIS A 133 2.41 11.69 14.24
C HIS A 133 1.45 12.88 14.05
N ASP A 134 0.94 13.10 12.83
CA ASP A 134 -0.01 14.16 12.52
C ASP A 134 -1.46 13.71 12.77
N PHE A 135 -1.74 12.41 12.62
CA PHE A 135 -3.04 11.85 12.90
C PHE A 135 -3.24 11.66 14.40
N SER A 136 -4.36 12.17 14.92
CA SER A 136 -4.86 11.85 16.25
C SER A 136 -5.13 10.36 16.41
N THR A 137 -5.21 9.90 17.66
CA THR A 137 -5.58 8.50 17.97
C THR A 137 -6.92 8.12 17.36
N ALA A 138 -7.93 9.00 17.43
CA ALA A 138 -9.26 8.74 16.87
C ALA A 138 -9.25 8.56 15.34
N GLU A 139 -8.42 9.32 14.63
CA GLU A 139 -8.27 9.17 13.18
C GLU A 139 -7.60 7.83 12.83
N LYS A 140 -6.54 7.45 13.56
CA LYS A 140 -5.91 6.13 13.39
C LYS A 140 -6.88 4.99 13.64
N GLU A 141 -7.68 5.07 14.71
CA GLU A 141 -8.69 4.07 15.03
C GLU A 141 -9.77 3.97 13.94
N THR A 142 -10.10 5.06 13.26
CA THR A 142 -11.04 5.04 12.14
C THR A 142 -10.48 4.22 10.96
N PHE A 143 -9.23 4.46 10.59
CA PHE A 143 -8.56 3.66 9.55
C PHE A 143 -8.46 2.18 9.96
N PHE A 144 -8.01 1.92 11.19
CA PHE A 144 -7.82 0.57 11.70
C PHE A 144 -9.12 -0.19 11.88
N HIS A 145 -10.22 0.49 12.21
CA HIS A 145 -11.53 -0.12 12.22
C HIS A 145 -11.91 -0.64 10.82
N GLN A 146 -11.74 0.19 9.77
CA GLN A 146 -12.02 -0.24 8.40
C GLN A 146 -11.16 -1.43 7.96
N ILE A 147 -9.85 -1.38 8.27
CA ILE A 147 -8.90 -2.46 7.95
C ILE A 147 -9.25 -3.75 8.70
N LYS A 148 -9.66 -3.65 9.97
CA LYS A 148 -10.13 -4.79 10.77
C LYS A 148 -11.37 -5.43 10.16
N GLN A 149 -12.37 -4.63 9.79
CA GLN A 149 -13.60 -5.16 9.18
C GLN A 149 -13.28 -5.89 7.87
N ALA A 150 -12.38 -5.31 7.05
CA ALA A 150 -11.87 -5.93 5.84
C ALA A 150 -11.17 -7.27 6.16
N SER A 151 -10.15 -7.28 7.02
CA SER A 151 -9.36 -8.48 7.32
C SER A 151 -10.16 -9.64 7.94
N LEU A 152 -11.25 -9.33 8.65
CA LEU A 152 -12.17 -10.34 9.18
C LEU A 152 -13.16 -10.89 8.13
N GLY A 153 -13.16 -10.34 6.92
CA GLY A 153 -13.96 -10.84 5.79
C GLY A 153 -15.42 -10.44 5.83
N ILE A 154 -15.78 -9.39 6.58
CA ILE A 154 -17.16 -8.93 6.77
C ILE A 154 -17.81 -8.49 5.44
N HIS A 155 -16.98 -8.07 4.48
CA HIS A 155 -17.40 -7.64 3.14
C HIS A 155 -17.01 -8.64 2.03
N GLY A 156 -16.76 -9.90 2.39
CA GLY A 156 -16.42 -10.97 1.44
C GLY A 156 -14.92 -11.26 1.30
N VAL A 157 -14.60 -12.38 0.65
CA VAL A 157 -13.26 -12.98 0.60
C VAL A 157 -12.24 -12.11 -0.14
N HIS A 158 -12.64 -11.40 -1.19
CA HIS A 158 -11.75 -10.49 -1.91
C HIS A 158 -11.34 -9.29 -1.05
N VAL A 159 -12.31 -8.68 -0.35
CA VAL A 159 -12.03 -7.56 0.57
C VAL A 159 -11.19 -8.05 1.76
N GLN A 160 -11.39 -9.30 2.19
CA GLN A 160 -10.54 -9.98 3.17
C GLN A 160 -9.09 -10.03 2.72
N PHE A 161 -8.84 -10.50 1.49
CA PHE A 161 -7.52 -10.55 0.91
C PHE A 161 -6.87 -9.15 0.86
N ILE A 162 -7.61 -8.13 0.44
CA ILE A 162 -7.11 -6.73 0.41
C ILE A 162 -6.78 -6.23 1.82
N GLY A 163 -7.63 -6.49 2.82
CA GLY A 163 -7.39 -6.08 4.20
C GLY A 163 -6.10 -6.69 4.78
N ILE A 164 -5.82 -7.95 4.47
CA ILE A 164 -4.60 -8.64 4.90
C ILE A 164 -3.36 -8.10 4.16
N ASN A 165 -3.42 -7.93 2.84
CA ASN A 165 -2.30 -7.34 2.07
C ASN A 165 -2.02 -5.88 2.46
N PHE A 166 -3.05 -5.15 2.88
CA PHE A 166 -2.87 -3.81 3.43
C PHE A 166 -2.06 -3.85 4.73
N LEU A 167 -2.43 -4.72 5.67
CA LEU A 167 -1.66 -4.90 6.91
C LEU A 167 -0.22 -5.34 6.63
N GLU A 168 0.00 -6.24 5.67
CA GLU A 168 1.34 -6.64 5.22
C GLU A 168 2.14 -5.47 4.66
N SER A 169 1.53 -4.64 3.81
CA SER A 169 2.14 -3.42 3.28
C SER A 169 2.48 -2.44 4.40
N LEU A 170 1.60 -2.31 5.40
CA LEU A 170 1.79 -1.42 6.54
C LEU A 170 2.93 -1.88 7.45
N VAL A 171 2.96 -3.16 7.83
CA VAL A 171 4.05 -3.73 8.64
C VAL A 171 5.39 -3.59 7.89
N SER A 172 5.40 -3.88 6.59
CA SER A 172 6.59 -3.71 5.73
C SER A 172 7.06 -2.25 5.74
N GLU A 173 6.13 -1.31 5.59
CA GLU A 173 6.45 0.11 5.53
C GLU A 173 7.03 0.61 6.86
N PHE A 174 6.69 0.05 8.02
CA PHE A 174 7.29 0.46 9.30
C PHE A 174 8.62 -0.23 9.63
N SER A 175 9.06 -1.19 8.80
CA SER A 175 10.33 -1.88 8.99
C SER A 175 11.54 -0.98 8.66
N PRO A 176 12.74 -1.25 9.19
CA PRO A 176 13.92 -0.40 8.95
C PRO A 176 14.39 -0.36 7.49
N SER A 177 14.12 -1.41 6.71
CA SER A 177 14.58 -1.53 5.32
C SER A 177 13.86 -0.57 4.37
N THR A 178 12.76 0.04 4.79
CA THR A 178 11.95 0.97 3.98
C THR A 178 12.11 2.44 4.41
N SER A 179 12.96 2.74 5.39
CA SER A 179 13.13 4.10 5.94
C SER A 179 13.62 5.16 4.94
N SER A 180 14.35 4.79 3.87
CA SER A 180 14.99 5.79 2.99
C SER A 180 14.04 6.52 2.04
N ALA A 181 12.84 5.96 1.77
CA ALA A 181 11.99 6.43 0.67
C ALA A 181 11.19 7.72 0.96
N MET A 182 11.01 8.10 2.23
CA MET A 182 10.15 9.23 2.63
C MET A 182 10.88 10.57 2.82
N GLY A 183 12.22 10.58 2.75
CA GLY A 183 13.01 11.79 2.97
C GLY A 183 12.90 12.36 4.40
N LEU A 184 12.51 11.54 5.38
CA LEU A 184 12.35 11.95 6.78
C LEU A 184 13.56 11.55 7.64
N PRO A 185 13.78 12.22 8.78
CA PRO A 185 14.85 11.87 9.71
C PRO A 185 14.71 10.44 10.23
N ARG A 186 15.83 9.80 10.53
CA ARG A 186 15.87 8.43 11.06
C ARG A 186 15.06 8.30 12.36
N GLU A 187 15.08 9.32 13.20
CA GLU A 187 14.38 9.37 14.48
C GLU A 187 12.86 9.25 14.30
N PHE A 188 12.31 9.86 13.23
CA PHE A 188 10.90 9.71 12.88
C PHE A 188 10.55 8.25 12.60
N HIS A 189 11.40 7.56 11.82
CA HIS A 189 11.18 6.15 11.50
C HIS A 189 11.29 5.25 12.73
N GLU A 190 12.25 5.52 13.63
CA GLU A 190 12.40 4.76 14.88
C GLU A 190 11.22 4.98 15.83
N GLN A 191 10.66 6.19 15.90
CA GLN A 191 9.45 6.48 16.68
C GLN A 191 8.22 5.78 16.12
N CYS A 192 8.02 5.84 14.80
CA CYS A 192 6.95 5.11 14.10
C CYS A 192 7.06 3.61 14.38
N ARG A 193 8.26 3.02 14.19
CA ARG A 193 8.52 1.60 14.45
C ARG A 193 8.16 1.21 15.87
N ARG A 194 8.62 1.98 16.87
CA ARG A 194 8.36 1.70 18.29
C ARG A 194 6.87 1.77 18.61
N SER A 195 6.16 2.78 18.11
CA SER A 195 4.71 2.89 18.32
C SER A 195 3.96 1.74 17.66
N LEU A 196 4.30 1.35 16.42
CA LEU A 196 3.70 0.19 15.78
C LEU A 196 3.91 -1.09 16.61
N GLU A 197 5.15 -1.29 17.08
CA GLU A 197 5.55 -2.47 17.84
C GLU A 197 4.78 -2.61 19.16
N LEU A 198 4.71 -1.54 19.94
CA LEU A 198 4.11 -1.56 21.27
C LEU A 198 2.58 -1.57 21.22
N ASP A 199 2.00 -0.80 20.30
CA ASP A 199 0.57 -0.48 20.34
C ASP A 199 -0.26 -1.35 19.39
N TYR A 200 0.32 -1.84 18.27
CA TYR A 200 -0.48 -2.37 17.14
C TYR A 200 -0.08 -3.76 16.65
N LEU A 201 1.19 -4.18 16.68
CA LEU A 201 1.60 -5.47 16.07
C LEU A 201 0.86 -6.69 16.66
N LYS A 202 0.68 -6.73 17.99
CA LYS A 202 -0.10 -7.80 18.64
C LYS A 202 -1.56 -7.81 18.16
N VAL A 203 -2.14 -6.64 17.97
CA VAL A 203 -3.53 -6.50 17.49
C VAL A 203 -3.65 -6.99 16.05
N PHE A 204 -2.71 -6.60 15.17
CA PHE A 204 -2.67 -7.05 13.79
C PHE A 204 -2.47 -8.56 13.67
N TYR A 205 -1.60 -9.12 14.52
CA TYR A 205 -1.42 -10.57 14.62
C TYR A 205 -2.75 -11.27 14.96
N CYS A 206 -3.48 -10.79 15.97
CA CYS A 206 -4.76 -11.39 16.35
C CYS A 206 -5.77 -11.35 15.20
N TRP A 207 -5.93 -10.20 14.52
CA TRP A 207 -6.85 -10.09 13.38
C TRP A 207 -6.46 -11.05 12.25
N THR A 208 -5.16 -11.15 11.95
CA THR A 208 -4.65 -12.00 10.87
C THR A 208 -4.81 -13.49 11.21
N ARG A 209 -4.57 -13.87 12.47
CA ARG A 209 -4.83 -15.22 12.97
C ARG A 209 -6.31 -15.58 12.84
N ASP A 210 -7.19 -14.68 13.27
CA ASP A 210 -8.64 -14.92 13.23
C ASP A 210 -9.13 -15.02 11.76
N ALA A 211 -8.55 -14.22 10.86
CA ALA A 211 -8.77 -14.33 9.42
C ALA A 211 -8.31 -15.66 8.83
N ALA A 212 -7.13 -16.16 9.23
CA ALA A 212 -6.61 -17.46 8.79
C ALA A 212 -7.52 -18.60 9.27
N LEU A 213 -7.95 -18.57 10.54
CA LEU A 213 -8.84 -19.58 11.10
C LEU A 213 -10.21 -19.59 10.40
N SER A 214 -10.75 -18.41 10.06
CA SER A 214 -12.07 -18.31 9.43
C SER A 214 -12.12 -18.92 8.02
N VAL A 215 -11.01 -18.88 7.27
CA VAL A 215 -10.90 -19.54 5.96
C VAL A 215 -10.39 -20.97 6.04
N ALA A 216 -9.56 -21.31 7.03
CA ALA A 216 -9.05 -22.67 7.20
C ALA A 216 -10.17 -23.68 7.41
N ASN A 217 -11.16 -23.36 8.25
CA ASN A 217 -12.32 -24.24 8.47
C ASN A 217 -13.09 -24.49 7.16
N LYS A 218 -13.29 -23.45 6.35
CA LYS A 218 -13.95 -23.57 5.05
C LYS A 218 -13.15 -24.44 4.07
N ILE A 219 -11.83 -24.31 4.11
CA ILE A 219 -10.93 -25.12 3.27
C ILE A 219 -10.98 -26.59 3.66
N THR A 220 -11.09 -26.91 4.96
CA THR A 220 -11.16 -28.29 5.44
C THR A 220 -12.54 -28.92 5.27
N GLU A 221 -13.60 -28.12 5.32
CA GLU A 221 -15.00 -28.59 5.28
C GLU A 221 -15.58 -28.66 3.86
N SER A 222 -14.97 -27.96 2.89
CA SER A 222 -15.43 -27.88 1.50
C SER A 222 -14.27 -28.16 0.54
N ASP A 223 -14.55 -28.65 -0.67
CA ASP A 223 -13.55 -28.68 -1.77
C ASP A 223 -13.24 -27.23 -2.18
N SER A 224 -12.28 -26.63 -1.46
CA SER A 224 -12.20 -25.19 -1.24
C SER A 224 -12.03 -24.39 -2.52
N ALA A 225 -12.66 -23.21 -2.61
CA ALA A 225 -12.41 -22.31 -3.73
C ALA A 225 -11.02 -21.66 -3.63
N VAL A 226 -10.49 -21.28 -4.80
CA VAL A 226 -9.13 -20.73 -4.97
C VAL A 226 -8.89 -19.48 -4.12
N ASP A 227 -9.94 -18.73 -3.79
CA ASP A 227 -9.83 -17.43 -3.10
C ASP A 227 -9.64 -17.56 -1.58
N GLU A 228 -10.25 -18.55 -0.92
CA GLU A 228 -10.00 -18.84 0.50
C GLU A 228 -8.53 -19.24 0.72
N VAL A 229 -7.96 -20.03 -0.21
CA VAL A 229 -6.55 -20.43 -0.16
C VAL A 229 -5.64 -19.20 -0.29
N LYS A 230 -5.97 -18.24 -1.17
CA LYS A 230 -5.21 -16.98 -1.28
C LYS A 230 -5.24 -16.17 0.02
N VAL A 231 -6.41 -16.06 0.66
CA VAL A 231 -6.55 -15.37 1.95
C VAL A 231 -5.71 -16.06 3.02
N CYS A 232 -5.81 -17.39 3.13
CA CYS A 232 -5.04 -18.17 4.10
C CYS A 232 -3.53 -17.98 3.88
N THR A 233 -3.09 -18.06 2.62
CA THR A 233 -1.67 -17.86 2.26
C THR A 233 -1.18 -16.46 2.62
N ALA A 234 -1.96 -15.41 2.32
CA ALA A 234 -1.64 -14.03 2.69
C ALA A 234 -1.60 -13.85 4.22
N ALA A 235 -2.53 -14.46 4.94
CA ALA A 235 -2.58 -14.40 6.39
C ALA A 235 -1.34 -15.03 7.03
N LEU A 236 -0.94 -16.22 6.57
CA LEU A 236 0.25 -16.91 7.06
C LEU A 236 1.54 -16.14 6.75
N ARG A 237 1.63 -15.51 5.56
CA ARG A 237 2.74 -14.62 5.22
C ARG A 237 2.86 -13.45 6.18
N LEU A 238 1.75 -12.77 6.45
CA LEU A 238 1.72 -11.64 7.39
C LEU A 238 2.04 -12.09 8.82
N ILE A 239 1.52 -13.23 9.26
CA ILE A 239 1.88 -13.82 10.56
C ILE A 239 3.39 -14.05 10.64
N LEU A 240 3.97 -14.68 9.62
CA LEU A 240 5.42 -14.92 9.55
C LEU A 240 6.21 -13.60 9.58
N GLN A 241 5.75 -12.57 8.87
CA GLN A 241 6.38 -11.26 8.88
C GLN A 241 6.37 -10.62 10.28
N ILE A 242 5.23 -10.67 10.98
CA ILE A 242 5.09 -10.12 12.33
C ILE A 242 5.94 -10.92 13.34
N LEU A 243 5.98 -12.25 13.23
CA LEU A 243 6.77 -13.10 14.12
C LEU A 243 8.28 -12.91 13.92
N ASN A 244 8.71 -12.60 12.70
CA ASN A 244 10.10 -12.24 12.39
C ASN A 244 10.42 -10.75 12.64
N TRP A 245 9.49 -10.00 13.23
CA TRP A 245 9.77 -8.62 13.62
C TRP A 245 10.87 -8.59 14.69
N GLU A 246 11.86 -7.73 14.49
CA GLU A 246 12.94 -7.51 15.46
C GLU A 246 12.44 -6.65 16.64
N PHE A 247 11.82 -7.27 17.63
CA PHE A 247 11.30 -6.59 18.82
C PHE A 247 12.41 -5.97 19.69
N GLN A 248 12.27 -4.70 20.05
CA GLN A 248 13.23 -3.97 20.87
C GLN A 248 13.16 -4.35 22.36
N CYS A 249 12.09 -5.03 22.81
CA CYS A 249 11.93 -5.50 24.19
C CYS A 249 13.09 -6.40 24.68
N ASN A 250 13.84 -7.02 23.78
CA ASN A 250 14.96 -7.91 24.13
C ASN A 250 16.31 -7.18 24.31
N SER A 251 16.38 -5.87 24.05
CA SER A 251 17.63 -5.10 24.07
C SER A 251 17.94 -4.42 25.42
N ASN A 252 17.27 -4.80 26.51
CA ASN A 252 17.55 -4.25 27.85
C ASN A 252 18.90 -4.72 28.46
N GLY A 253 19.73 -5.43 27.70
CA GLY A 253 21.07 -5.88 28.14
C GLY A 253 22.27 -5.19 27.49
N LYS A 254 22.12 -4.36 26.45
CA LYS A 254 23.26 -3.66 25.81
C LYS A 254 22.88 -2.25 25.38
N LYS A 255 23.02 -1.30 26.31
CA LYS A 255 23.31 0.11 25.95
C LYS A 255 24.72 0.16 25.35
N GLY A 256 24.84 -0.26 24.10
CA GLY A 256 26.01 0.01 23.27
C GLY A 256 25.77 1.32 22.54
N VAL A 257 26.37 2.40 23.04
CA VAL A 257 26.59 3.63 22.27
C VAL A 257 27.37 3.22 21.01
N ASN A 258 26.71 3.15 19.85
CA ASN A 258 27.43 3.09 18.58
C ASN A 258 27.51 4.50 18.00
N VAL A 259 28.47 5.23 18.56
CA VAL A 259 29.24 6.24 17.83
C VAL A 259 29.94 5.51 16.68
N PHE A 260 29.76 6.02 15.47
CA PHE A 260 30.55 5.81 14.25
C PHE A 260 31.60 4.68 14.26
N SER A 261 31.44 3.72 13.35
CA SER A 261 32.57 3.11 12.67
C SER A 261 32.33 3.13 11.15
N SER A 262 32.85 4.19 10.53
CA SER A 262 33.26 4.12 9.13
C SER A 262 34.47 3.19 9.08
N GLY A 263 34.31 2.03 8.44
CA GLY A 263 35.36 1.01 8.39
C GLY A 263 34.99 -0.08 7.40
N ILE A 264 35.47 0.08 6.16
CA ILE A 264 35.53 -0.95 5.13
C ILE A 264 36.08 -2.25 5.74
N ARG A 265 35.38 -3.37 5.59
CA ARG A 265 35.99 -4.71 5.56
C ARG A 265 35.11 -5.73 4.83
N GLN A 266 35.77 -6.40 3.91
CA GLN A 266 35.32 -7.49 3.04
C GLN A 266 35.03 -8.78 3.81
N ASP A 267 34.02 -9.50 3.30
CA ASP A 267 33.83 -10.94 3.13
C ASP A 267 34.28 -11.95 4.20
N ALA A 268 33.32 -12.77 4.65
CA ALA A 268 33.29 -14.24 4.50
C ALA A 268 32.38 -14.89 5.56
N GLY A 269 31.45 -15.75 5.12
CA GLY A 269 30.98 -16.89 5.93
C GLY A 269 29.49 -16.99 6.26
N LEU A 270 28.73 -17.55 5.30
CA LEU A 270 27.72 -18.63 5.47
C LEU A 270 26.62 -18.49 6.54
N SER A 271 25.35 -18.46 6.11
CA SER A 271 24.43 -19.61 6.30
C SER A 271 23.09 -19.44 5.57
N ASN A 272 22.92 -20.28 4.53
CA ASN A 272 21.70 -20.86 3.96
C ASN A 272 20.44 -20.00 3.70
N ARG A 273 20.30 -19.65 2.41
CA ARG A 273 19.03 -19.66 1.66
C ARG A 273 18.26 -20.97 1.91
N SER A 274 16.96 -20.85 2.17
CA SER A 274 16.00 -21.94 1.94
C SER A 274 15.13 -21.55 0.75
N GLU A 275 15.53 -22.01 -0.45
CA GLU A 275 14.65 -22.06 -1.61
C GLU A 275 13.83 -23.35 -1.52
N CYS A 276 12.52 -23.25 -1.28
CA CYS A 276 11.63 -24.40 -1.37
C CYS A 276 11.27 -24.65 -2.84
N ILE A 277 11.92 -25.64 -3.45
CA ILE A 277 11.53 -26.18 -4.76
C ILE A 277 10.58 -27.37 -4.51
N LEU A 278 9.31 -27.22 -4.88
CA LEU A 278 8.34 -28.31 -4.92
C LEU A 278 8.61 -29.17 -6.17
N VAL A 279 9.16 -30.37 -5.98
CA VAL A 279 9.28 -31.38 -7.04
C VAL A 279 8.03 -32.25 -7.03
N GLN A 280 7.30 -32.22 -8.14
CA GLN A 280 6.10 -33.02 -8.39
C GLN A 280 6.52 -34.47 -8.68
N ILE A 281 6.05 -35.43 -7.87
CA ILE A 281 6.29 -36.87 -8.09
C ILE A 281 5.26 -37.39 -9.08
N SER A 282 5.71 -37.76 -10.27
CA SER A 282 4.95 -38.52 -11.26
C SER A 282 5.06 -40.03 -10.95
N LEU A 283 3.91 -40.68 -10.75
CA LEU A 283 3.82 -42.15 -10.66
C LEU A 283 3.77 -42.77 -12.08
N PRO A 284 4.37 -43.95 -12.30
CA PRO A 284 4.42 -44.60 -13.61
C PRO A 284 3.11 -45.31 -13.97
N PRO A 285 2.83 -45.52 -15.27
CA PRO A 285 1.58 -46.12 -15.73
C PRO A 285 1.60 -47.65 -15.62
N TYR A 286 0.43 -48.22 -15.33
CA TYR A 286 0.04 -49.58 -15.75
C TYR A 286 -0.93 -49.46 -16.91
#